data_AF-A0A433PYI0-F1
#
_entry.id   AF-A0A433PYI0-F1
#
_cell.length_a   1.000
_cell.length_b   1.000
_cell.length_c   1.000
_cell.angle_alpha   90.00
_cell.angle_beta   90.00
_cell.angle_gamma   90.00
#
_symmetry.space_group_name_H-M   'P 1'
#
loop_
_entity.id
_entity.type
_entity.pdbx_description
1 polymer ?
#
loop_
_entity_poly.entity_id
_entity_poly.type
_entity_poly.pdbx_seq_one_letter_code
_entity_poly.pdbx_strand_id
1 'polypeptide(L)'
;MLPSIGCLTNCWHKQRECLPLVIFLRNRLKYALTGKEVLNILMQRLIKVDGKVRTDSTFPAGFMDVISIEKTGENFRLVYDVKGRFTIHRITAEEAKYKLLKVKKVQLGAKGIPFVVTHDGRTLRYPDPLIKVNDTLKFDLETGKVSEFIKFEVGNVATITGGRNMGRVGVITHRERHIGGFEIVHVKDVLDRQFATRVSNVFVIGQGNKPWISLPKSKGVKLTIAEERDRCVVSFCFVFWVVWTKLRSNRTTLVASNVLFTADCDFLLNRRRAAAVAQ
;
A
#
# COMPACT_ATOMS: atom_id res chain seq x y z
N MET A 1 -33.02 -14.85 0.78
CA MET A 1 -32.33 -14.63 2.08
C MET A 1 -30.84 -14.52 1.80
N LEU A 2 -30.29 -13.30 1.78
CA LEU A 2 -28.85 -13.09 1.66
C LEU A 2 -28.20 -13.62 2.94
N PRO A 3 -27.19 -14.51 2.86
CA PRO A 3 -26.43 -14.85 4.05
C PRO A 3 -25.74 -13.58 4.52
N SER A 4 -26.14 -13.13 5.71
CA SER A 4 -25.41 -12.15 6.50
C SER A 4 -23.93 -12.48 6.41
N ILE A 5 -23.11 -11.48 6.08
CA ILE A 5 -21.66 -11.59 6.08
C ILE A 5 -21.27 -11.94 7.51
N GLY A 6 -21.13 -13.24 7.76
CA GLY A 6 -20.85 -13.82 9.06
C GLY A 6 -19.60 -13.19 9.64
N CYS A 7 -19.65 -12.97 10.96
CA CYS A 7 -18.59 -12.40 11.78
C CYS A 7 -17.20 -12.81 11.29
N LEU A 8 -16.36 -11.83 10.98
CA LEU A 8 -14.94 -12.03 10.76
C LEU A 8 -14.38 -12.69 12.04
N THR A 9 -14.13 -13.99 11.98
CA THR A 9 -13.66 -14.77 13.13
C THR A 9 -12.25 -14.32 13.51
N ASN A 10 -12.11 -13.93 14.78
CA ASN A 10 -10.86 -13.60 15.50
C ASN A 10 -9.85 -12.74 14.72
N CYS A 11 -10.09 -11.43 14.73
CA CYS A 11 -9.41 -10.46 13.88
C CYS A 11 -8.02 -10.06 14.40
N TRP A 12 -6.98 -10.41 13.67
CA TRP A 12 -5.62 -9.84 13.82
C TRP A 12 -5.61 -8.34 13.46
N HIS A 13 -6.48 -7.94 12.53
CA HIS A 13 -6.65 -6.57 12.07
C HIS A 13 -8.07 -6.06 12.30
N LYS A 14 -8.24 -4.75 12.50
CA LYS A 14 -9.58 -4.17 12.67
C LYS A 14 -10.40 -4.34 11.38
N GLN A 15 -11.71 -4.51 11.51
CA GLN A 15 -12.63 -4.73 10.37
C GLN A 15 -12.55 -3.63 9.28
N ARG A 16 -12.34 -2.37 9.67
CA ARG A 16 -12.20 -1.24 8.74
C ARG A 16 -10.79 -1.09 8.16
N GLU A 17 -9.81 -1.80 8.73
CA GLU A 17 -8.39 -1.76 8.38
C GLU A 17 -7.94 -3.11 7.79
N CYS A 18 -8.86 -3.92 7.26
CA CYS A 18 -8.56 -5.23 6.68
C CYS A 18 -9.23 -5.46 5.33
N LEU A 19 -8.67 -6.40 4.57
CA LEU A 19 -9.16 -6.91 3.32
C LEU A 19 -9.29 -8.45 3.43
N PRO A 20 -10.51 -9.01 3.32
CA PRO A 20 -10.72 -10.44 3.41
C PRO A 20 -10.17 -11.19 2.18
N LEU A 21 -9.70 -12.42 2.38
CA LEU A 21 -9.11 -13.24 1.30
C LEU A 21 -10.05 -13.49 0.12
N VAL A 22 -11.37 -13.55 0.34
CA VAL A 22 -12.36 -13.62 -0.76
C VAL A 22 -12.28 -12.42 -1.70
N ILE A 23 -12.14 -11.21 -1.16
CA ILE A 23 -12.04 -9.99 -1.97
C ILE A 23 -10.68 -9.93 -2.66
N PHE A 24 -9.62 -10.43 -2.01
CA PHE A 24 -8.28 -10.52 -2.58
C PHE A 24 -8.25 -11.37 -3.85
N LEU A 25 -8.72 -12.62 -3.77
CA LEU A 25 -8.64 -13.57 -4.88
C LEU A 25 -9.61 -13.25 -6.01
N ARG A 26 -10.84 -12.83 -5.68
CA ARG A 26 -11.89 -12.58 -6.66
C ARG A 26 -11.79 -11.20 -7.31
N ASN A 27 -11.77 -10.14 -6.50
CA ASN A 27 -11.94 -8.78 -7.03
C ASN A 27 -10.62 -8.14 -7.45
N ARG A 28 -9.51 -8.50 -6.79
CA ARG A 28 -8.21 -7.88 -7.04
C ARG A 28 -7.35 -8.68 -8.01
N LEU A 29 -7.07 -9.95 -7.71
CA LEU A 29 -6.26 -10.81 -8.57
C LEU A 29 -7.06 -11.45 -9.73
N LYS A 30 -8.38 -11.61 -9.55
CA LYS A 30 -9.29 -12.24 -10.53
C LYS A 30 -8.90 -13.69 -10.87
N TYR A 31 -8.37 -14.44 -9.91
CA TYR A 31 -8.11 -15.88 -10.07
C TYR A 31 -9.37 -16.74 -9.90
N ALA A 32 -10.37 -16.20 -9.22
CA ALA A 32 -11.68 -16.82 -9.07
C ALA A 32 -12.75 -15.82 -9.53
N LEU A 33 -13.81 -16.33 -10.13
CA LEU A 33 -15.00 -15.57 -10.49
C LEU A 33 -16.05 -15.65 -9.38
N THR A 34 -16.25 -16.84 -8.81
CA THR A 34 -17.27 -17.12 -7.79
C THR A 34 -16.69 -17.38 -6.40
N GLY A 35 -17.51 -17.24 -5.36
CA GLY A 35 -17.10 -17.55 -3.98
C GLY A 35 -16.81 -19.04 -3.75
N LYS A 36 -17.44 -19.93 -4.53
CA LYS A 36 -17.19 -21.38 -4.46
C LYS A 36 -15.79 -21.73 -4.97
N GLU A 37 -15.36 -21.10 -6.06
CA GLU A 37 -13.99 -21.26 -6.58
C GLU A 37 -12.95 -20.78 -5.58
N VAL A 38 -13.20 -19.65 -4.91
CA VAL A 38 -12.32 -19.15 -3.84
C VAL A 38 -12.16 -20.20 -2.73
N LEU A 39 -13.27 -20.80 -2.26
CA LEU A 39 -13.21 -21.85 -1.26
C LEU A 39 -12.40 -23.05 -1.75
N ASN A 40 -12.58 -23.46 -3.01
CA ASN A 40 -11.79 -24.55 -3.59
C ASN A 40 -10.28 -24.24 -3.60
N ILE A 41 -9.89 -23.02 -3.96
CA ILE A 41 -8.47 -22.60 -3.95
C ILE A 41 -7.91 -22.61 -2.51
N LEU A 42 -8.68 -22.13 -1.54
CA LEU A 42 -8.26 -22.09 -0.13
C LEU A 42 -8.16 -23.50 0.48
N MET A 43 -9.09 -24.39 0.15
CA MET A 43 -9.08 -25.79 0.61
C MET A 43 -7.88 -26.58 0.07
N GLN A 44 -7.34 -26.19 -1.10
CA GLN A 44 -6.09 -26.73 -1.62
C GLN A 44 -4.84 -26.28 -0.82
N ARG A 45 -5.00 -25.41 0.20
CA ARG A 45 -3.92 -24.98 1.11
C ARG A 45 -2.73 -24.27 0.44
N LEU A 46 -2.96 -23.69 -0.74
CA LEU A 46 -1.92 -23.05 -1.56
C LEU A 46 -1.59 -21.63 -1.15
N ILE A 47 -2.50 -21.01 -0.39
CA ILE A 47 -2.42 -19.61 0.01
C ILE A 47 -1.86 -19.56 1.42
N LYS A 48 -0.75 -18.86 1.55
CA LYS A 48 -0.10 -18.58 2.82
C LYS A 48 -0.19 -17.09 3.10
N VAL A 49 -0.59 -16.74 4.32
CA VAL A 49 -0.55 -15.37 4.85
C VAL A 49 0.46 -15.36 5.98
N ASP A 50 1.44 -14.46 5.89
CA ASP A 50 2.56 -14.35 6.83
C ASP A 50 3.27 -15.70 7.07
N GLY A 51 3.43 -16.51 6.01
CA GLY A 51 4.06 -17.83 6.05
C GLY A 51 3.16 -18.97 6.57
N LYS A 52 1.96 -18.67 7.07
CA LYS A 52 1.00 -19.67 7.58
C LYS A 52 -0.09 -19.95 6.55
N VAL A 53 -0.39 -21.22 6.32
CA VAL A 53 -1.51 -21.63 5.45
C VAL A 53 -2.82 -21.18 6.07
N ARG A 54 -3.66 -20.50 5.28
CA ARG A 54 -4.99 -20.05 5.70
C ARG A 54 -6.05 -20.61 4.75
N THR A 55 -7.02 -21.32 5.33
CA THR A 55 -8.18 -21.88 4.62
C THR A 55 -9.41 -20.98 4.72
N ASP A 56 -9.42 -20.06 5.69
CA ASP A 56 -10.59 -19.24 5.99
C ASP A 56 -10.77 -18.15 4.94
N SER A 57 -11.94 -18.15 4.29
CA SER A 57 -12.28 -17.23 3.22
C SER A 57 -12.45 -15.79 3.71
N THR A 58 -12.95 -15.63 4.93
CA THR A 58 -13.17 -14.36 5.62
C THR A 58 -11.96 -13.91 6.46
N PHE A 59 -10.79 -14.53 6.29
CA PHE A 59 -9.60 -14.15 7.03
C PHE A 59 -9.22 -12.68 6.77
N PRO A 60 -9.08 -11.83 7.80
CA PRO A 60 -8.79 -10.42 7.63
C PRO A 60 -7.28 -10.20 7.40
N ALA A 61 -6.86 -10.09 6.14
CA ALA A 61 -5.51 -9.68 5.80
C ALA A 61 -5.41 -8.15 5.83
N GLY A 62 -4.42 -7.60 6.52
CA GLY A 62 -4.31 -6.17 6.79
C GLY A 62 -3.09 -5.50 6.20
N PHE A 63 -2.79 -4.32 6.71
CA PHE A 63 -1.64 -3.53 6.29
C PHE A 63 -0.32 -4.25 6.61
N MET A 64 0.64 -4.21 5.68
CA MET A 64 1.95 -4.90 5.73
C MET A 64 1.94 -6.43 5.69
N ASP A 65 0.78 -7.08 5.68
CA ASP A 65 0.70 -8.55 5.54
C ASP A 65 1.33 -9.01 4.23
N VAL A 66 2.04 -10.13 4.30
CA VAL A 66 2.60 -10.81 3.12
C VAL A 66 1.72 -11.99 2.76
N ILE A 67 1.25 -12.04 1.52
CA ILE A 67 0.46 -13.13 0.97
C ILE A 67 1.29 -13.80 -0.12
N SER A 68 1.60 -15.07 0.07
CA SER A 68 2.38 -15.87 -0.89
C SER A 68 1.51 -16.98 -1.48
N ILE A 69 1.61 -17.16 -2.79
CA ILE A 69 0.93 -18.22 -3.54
C ILE A 69 1.98 -19.18 -4.08
N GLU A 70 1.98 -20.41 -3.56
CA GLU A 70 3.07 -21.36 -3.84
C GLU A 70 3.09 -21.83 -5.29
N LYS A 71 1.92 -22.08 -5.90
CA LYS A 71 1.84 -22.57 -7.28
C LYS A 71 2.41 -21.60 -8.30
N THR A 72 2.19 -20.31 -8.11
CA THR A 72 2.64 -19.27 -9.04
C THR A 72 3.98 -18.68 -8.63
N GLY A 73 4.45 -18.95 -7.41
CA GLY A 73 5.67 -18.34 -6.85
C GLY A 73 5.53 -16.83 -6.64
N GLU A 74 4.31 -16.28 -6.69
CA GLU A 74 4.07 -14.85 -6.56
C GLU A 74 3.85 -14.47 -5.10
N ASN A 75 4.57 -13.42 -4.68
CA ASN A 75 4.45 -12.84 -3.35
C ASN A 75 3.87 -11.45 -3.44
N PHE A 76 2.94 -11.16 -2.54
CA PHE A 76 2.25 -9.91 -2.49
C PHE A 76 2.34 -9.30 -1.10
N ARG A 77 2.49 -7.98 -1.03
CA ARG A 77 2.34 -7.21 0.20
C ARG A 77 1.14 -6.29 0.08
N LEU A 78 0.33 -6.24 1.14
CA LEU A 78 -0.79 -5.33 1.23
C LEU A 78 -0.32 -3.95 1.70
N VAL A 79 -0.46 -2.94 0.83
CA VAL A 79 -0.06 -1.55 1.09
C VAL A 79 -1.20 -0.61 0.73
N TYR A 80 -1.30 0.53 1.42
CA TYR A 80 -2.26 1.58 1.07
C TYR A 80 -1.84 2.33 -0.20
N ASP A 81 -2.83 2.57 -1.05
CA ASP A 81 -2.77 3.55 -2.13
C ASP A 81 -3.00 4.96 -1.59
N VAL A 82 -2.58 5.96 -2.35
CA VAL A 82 -2.80 7.40 -2.09
C VAL A 82 -4.28 7.77 -1.94
N LYS A 83 -5.17 6.97 -2.53
CA LYS A 83 -6.63 7.10 -2.41
C LYS A 83 -7.21 6.44 -1.16
N GLY A 84 -6.39 5.82 -0.32
CA GLY A 84 -6.82 5.10 0.88
C GLY A 84 -7.41 3.71 0.63
N ARG A 85 -7.07 3.08 -0.50
CA ARG A 85 -7.50 1.71 -0.85
C ARG A 85 -6.35 0.74 -0.64
N PHE A 86 -6.64 -0.51 -0.29
CA PHE A 86 -5.63 -1.55 -0.33
C PHE A 86 -5.23 -1.84 -1.77
N THR A 87 -3.92 -1.74 -2.03
CA THR A 87 -3.27 -2.16 -3.27
C THR A 87 -2.44 -3.39 -3.01
N ILE A 88 -2.45 -4.29 -3.99
CA ILE A 88 -1.62 -5.47 -4.00
C ILE A 88 -0.30 -5.08 -4.64
N HIS A 89 0.75 -5.04 -3.83
CA HIS A 89 2.10 -4.78 -4.31
C HIS A 89 2.83 -6.11 -4.54
N ARG A 90 3.34 -6.35 -5.75
CA ARG A 90 4.17 -7.53 -6.05
C ARG A 90 5.55 -7.31 -5.45
N ILE A 91 6.03 -8.27 -4.67
CA ILE A 91 7.32 -8.20 -3.98
C ILE A 91 8.23 -9.35 -4.41
N THR A 92 9.53 -9.20 -4.17
CA THR A 92 10.51 -10.27 -4.38
C THR A 92 10.44 -11.28 -3.23
N ALA A 93 11.03 -12.47 -3.43
CA ALA A 93 11.07 -13.51 -2.41
C ALA A 93 11.87 -13.11 -1.16
N GLU A 94 12.89 -12.25 -1.31
CA GLU A 94 13.69 -11.73 -0.19
C GLU A 94 12.86 -10.81 0.70
N GLU A 95 12.12 -9.88 0.08
CA GLU A 95 11.23 -8.97 0.81
C GLU A 95 10.05 -9.71 1.47
N ALA A 96 9.66 -10.86 0.93
CA ALA A 96 8.57 -11.67 1.45
C ALA A 96 8.91 -12.39 2.76
N LYS A 97 10.20 -12.53 3.11
CA LYS A 97 10.64 -13.19 4.35
C LYS A 97 10.39 -12.36 5.59
N TYR A 98 10.37 -11.04 5.44
CA TYR A 98 10.19 -10.12 6.56
C TYR A 98 8.92 -9.28 6.43
N LYS A 99 8.52 -8.69 7.55
CA LYS A 99 7.36 -7.82 7.68
C LYS A 99 7.68 -6.67 8.62
N LEU A 100 7.10 -5.49 8.37
CA LEU A 100 7.21 -4.38 9.31
C LEU A 100 6.03 -4.37 10.27
N LEU A 101 6.32 -4.23 11.56
CA LEU A 101 5.34 -4.21 12.64
C LEU A 101 5.47 -2.92 13.44
N LYS A 102 4.41 -2.12 13.50
CA LYS A 102 4.36 -0.99 14.43
C LYS A 102 4.07 -1.46 15.85
N VAL A 103 4.81 -0.92 16.80
CA VAL A 103 4.60 -1.13 18.24
C VAL A 103 3.44 -0.29 18.72
N LYS A 104 2.44 -0.94 19.32
CA LYS A 104 1.25 -0.29 19.87
C LYS A 104 1.37 -0.05 21.37
N LYS A 105 1.91 -1.02 22.12
CA LYS A 105 2.09 -0.96 23.57
C LYS A 105 3.32 -1.74 23.98
N VAL A 106 4.04 -1.24 24.98
CA VAL A 106 5.11 -1.96 25.69
C VAL A 106 4.64 -2.11 27.13
N GLN A 107 4.61 -3.33 27.64
CA GLN A 107 4.08 -3.65 28.97
C GLN A 107 4.93 -4.74 29.63
N LEU A 108 4.90 -4.78 30.96
CA LEU A 108 5.46 -5.87 31.75
C LEU A 108 4.36 -6.89 32.03
N GLY A 109 4.64 -8.17 31.73
CA GLY A 109 3.73 -9.28 31.97
C GLY A 109 3.90 -9.89 33.35
N ALA A 110 3.19 -10.99 33.57
CA ALA A 110 3.39 -11.82 34.76
C ALA A 110 4.87 -12.24 34.86
N LYS A 111 5.39 -12.28 36.09
CA LYS A 111 6.80 -12.56 36.39
C LYS A 111 7.79 -11.49 35.87
N GLY A 112 7.33 -10.27 35.63
CA GLY A 112 8.18 -9.15 35.23
C GLY A 112 8.74 -9.27 33.80
N ILE A 113 8.18 -10.14 32.97
CA ILE A 113 8.66 -10.37 31.60
C ILE A 113 8.19 -9.22 30.69
N PRO A 114 9.09 -8.43 30.07
CA PRO A 114 8.70 -7.39 29.14
C PRO A 114 8.14 -7.99 27.85
N PHE A 115 7.02 -7.44 27.38
CA PHE A 115 6.42 -7.80 26.10
C PHE A 115 5.93 -6.58 25.33
N VAL A 116 5.95 -6.71 24.01
CA VAL A 116 5.48 -5.70 23.06
C VAL A 116 4.27 -6.23 22.32
N VAL A 117 3.24 -5.39 22.24
CA VAL A 117 2.05 -5.65 21.42
C VAL A 117 2.17 -4.87 20.13
N THR A 118 2.09 -5.55 18.99
CA THR A 118 2.15 -4.92 17.67
C THR A 118 0.76 -4.61 17.12
N HIS A 119 0.70 -3.86 16.01
CA HIS A 119 -0.55 -3.50 15.36
C HIS A 119 -1.37 -4.69 14.85
N ASP A 120 -0.72 -5.80 14.47
CA ASP A 120 -1.34 -7.06 14.02
C ASP A 120 -1.88 -7.93 15.17
N GLY A 121 -1.78 -7.43 16.41
CA GLY A 121 -2.16 -8.21 17.60
C GLY A 121 -1.15 -9.29 18.00
N ARG A 122 0.05 -9.33 17.41
CA ARG A 122 1.11 -10.23 17.87
C ARG A 122 1.72 -9.71 19.16
N THR A 123 2.13 -10.63 20.03
CA THR A 123 2.88 -10.34 21.25
C THR A 123 4.31 -10.86 21.10
N LEU A 124 5.28 -9.97 21.27
CA LEU A 124 6.71 -10.28 21.20
C LEU A 124 7.27 -10.19 22.62
N ARG A 125 7.82 -11.29 23.13
CA ARG A 125 8.43 -11.35 24.46
C ARG A 125 9.92 -11.04 24.37
N TYR A 126 10.47 -10.45 25.43
CA TYR A 126 11.88 -10.05 25.51
C TYR A 126 12.31 -9.12 24.37
N PRO A 127 11.62 -7.99 24.16
CA PRO A 127 12.10 -6.95 23.25
C PRO A 127 13.40 -6.32 23.77
N ASP A 128 14.16 -5.71 22.86
CA ASP A 128 15.24 -4.80 23.25
C ASP A 128 14.69 -3.63 24.08
N PRO A 129 15.37 -3.21 25.17
CA PRO A 129 14.92 -2.10 26.02
C PRO A 129 14.82 -0.75 25.31
N LEU A 130 15.48 -0.62 24.15
CA LEU A 130 15.48 0.60 23.34
C LEU A 130 14.16 0.81 22.57
N ILE A 131 13.34 -0.24 22.44
CA ILE A 131 12.08 -0.21 21.68
C ILE A 131 11.02 0.55 22.47
N LYS A 132 10.46 1.60 21.86
CA LYS A 132 9.41 2.44 22.43
C LYS A 132 8.11 2.31 21.64
N VAL A 133 7.05 2.91 22.18
CA VAL A 133 5.75 2.97 21.53
C VAL A 133 5.83 3.80 20.25
N ASN A 134 5.18 3.33 19.18
CA ASN A 134 5.18 3.87 17.81
C ASN A 134 6.43 3.60 16.96
N ASP A 135 7.43 2.94 17.51
CA ASP A 135 8.55 2.43 16.72
C ASP A 135 8.09 1.30 15.79
N THR A 136 8.89 1.01 14.77
CA THR A 136 8.62 -0.09 13.85
C THR A 136 9.69 -1.17 13.92
N LEU A 137 9.25 -2.42 13.92
CA LEU A 137 10.09 -3.60 14.05
C LEU A 137 10.12 -4.34 12.71
N LYS A 138 11.30 -4.73 12.28
CA LYS A 138 11.49 -5.70 11.19
C LYS A 138 11.39 -7.09 11.78
N PHE A 139 10.35 -7.78 11.38
CA PHE A 139 9.98 -9.09 11.90
C PHE A 139 10.20 -10.15 10.83
N ASP A 140 10.95 -11.19 11.18
CA ASP A 140 11.18 -12.33 10.30
C ASP A 140 10.05 -13.34 10.45
N LEU A 141 9.38 -13.66 9.34
CA LEU A 141 8.20 -14.52 9.34
C LEU A 141 8.51 -15.99 9.65
N GLU A 142 9.71 -16.45 9.28
CA GLU A 142 10.15 -17.83 9.49
C GLU A 142 10.57 -18.09 10.95
N THR A 143 11.44 -17.24 11.48
CA THR A 143 12.00 -17.42 12.84
C THR A 143 11.08 -16.90 13.93
N GLY A 144 10.16 -16.00 13.58
CA GLY A 144 9.26 -15.36 14.53
C GLY A 144 9.95 -14.36 15.47
N LYS A 145 11.15 -13.89 15.12
CA LYS A 145 11.96 -12.95 15.91
C LYS A 145 12.06 -11.59 15.23
N VAL A 146 12.47 -10.58 16.00
CA VAL A 146 12.77 -9.23 15.50
C VAL A 146 14.25 -9.20 15.12
N SER A 147 14.57 -8.76 13.90
CA SER A 147 15.96 -8.59 13.45
C SER A 147 16.44 -7.16 13.68
N GLU A 148 15.64 -6.16 13.30
CA GLU A 148 16.01 -4.74 13.37
C GLU A 148 14.81 -3.89 13.80
N PHE A 149 15.05 -2.70 14.35
CA PHE A 149 13.98 -1.75 14.67
C PHE A 149 14.33 -0.33 14.22
N ILE A 150 13.30 0.45 13.88
CA ILE A 150 13.40 1.88 13.55
C ILE A 150 12.70 2.68 14.64
N LYS A 151 13.41 3.69 15.15
CA LYS A 151 12.86 4.63 16.11
C LYS A 151 11.92 5.64 15.44
N PHE A 152 10.87 6.01 16.16
CA PHE A 152 9.97 7.09 15.78
C PHE A 152 10.60 8.46 16.05
N GLU A 153 11.46 8.89 15.13
CA GLU A 153 12.22 10.14 15.18
C GLU A 153 12.02 10.99 13.93
N VAL A 154 12.33 12.28 14.06
CA VAL A 154 12.31 13.24 12.95
C VAL A 154 13.37 12.84 11.91
N GLY A 155 13.04 13.00 10.63
CA GLY A 155 13.93 12.65 9.51
C GLY A 155 13.73 11.24 8.96
N ASN A 156 12.92 10.39 9.61
CA ASN A 156 12.59 9.06 9.11
C ASN A 156 11.39 9.10 8.14
N VAL A 157 11.40 8.20 7.16
CA VAL A 157 10.30 8.04 6.20
C VAL A 157 9.15 7.25 6.82
N ALA A 158 7.95 7.81 6.73
CA ALA A 158 6.73 7.20 7.24
C ALA A 158 5.60 7.22 6.19
N THR A 159 4.71 6.23 6.27
CA THR A 159 3.42 6.26 5.59
C THR A 159 2.29 6.50 6.56
N ILE A 160 1.18 7.00 6.02
CA ILE A 160 -0.03 7.25 6.77
C ILE A 160 -1.01 6.10 6.58
N THR A 161 -1.43 5.47 7.66
CA THR A 161 -2.37 4.34 7.64
C THR A 161 -3.83 4.77 7.73
N GLY A 162 -4.13 6.00 8.18
CA GLY A 162 -5.49 6.44 8.51
C GLY A 162 -5.78 7.91 8.25
N GLY A 163 -7.07 8.23 8.09
CA GLY A 163 -7.56 9.60 7.88
C GLY A 163 -7.51 10.08 6.42
N ARG A 164 -7.66 11.40 6.21
CA ARG A 164 -7.71 12.02 4.86
C ARG A 164 -6.42 11.88 4.05
N ASN A 165 -5.29 11.71 4.73
CA ASN A 165 -3.96 11.59 4.15
C ASN A 165 -3.47 10.13 4.04
N MET A 166 -4.37 9.15 4.15
CA MET A 166 -4.05 7.73 4.06
C MET A 166 -3.30 7.38 2.76
N GLY A 167 -2.28 6.51 2.87
CA GLY A 167 -1.44 6.03 1.78
C GLY A 167 -0.46 7.07 1.23
N ARG A 168 -0.36 8.26 1.85
CA ARG A 168 0.74 9.18 1.58
C ARG A 168 2.01 8.71 2.25
N VAL A 169 3.16 9.00 1.64
CA VAL A 169 4.49 8.66 2.15
C VAL A 169 5.34 9.92 2.15
N GLY A 170 5.97 10.21 3.28
CA GLY A 170 6.84 11.37 3.42
C GLY A 170 7.78 11.25 4.59
N VAL A 171 8.65 12.25 4.72
CA VAL A 171 9.62 12.36 5.81
C VAL A 171 8.97 13.11 6.98
N ILE A 172 9.15 12.59 8.20
CA ILE A 172 8.70 13.28 9.41
C ILE A 172 9.55 14.53 9.61
N THR A 173 8.94 15.72 9.66
CA THR A 173 9.67 16.99 9.85
C THR A 173 9.60 17.48 11.28
N HIS A 174 8.41 17.49 11.87
CA HIS A 174 8.21 18.03 13.22
C HIS A 174 7.16 17.22 13.97
N ARG A 175 7.37 17.06 15.28
CA ARG A 175 6.44 16.40 16.19
C ARG A 175 6.01 17.39 17.26
N GLU A 176 4.75 17.80 17.20
CA GLU A 176 4.12 18.64 18.20
C GLU A 176 3.56 17.77 19.31
N ARG A 177 4.05 18.01 20.53
CA ARG A 177 3.57 17.33 21.73
C ARG A 177 2.62 18.28 22.47
N HIS A 178 1.38 17.85 22.59
CA HIS A 178 0.38 18.52 23.42
C HIS A 178 0.14 17.68 24.68
N ILE A 179 0.31 18.29 25.85
CA ILE A 179 0.09 17.61 27.13
C ILE A 179 -1.42 17.36 27.27
N GLY A 180 -1.81 16.10 27.50
CA GLY A 180 -3.22 15.69 27.60
C GLY A 180 -3.98 15.62 26.27
N GLY A 181 -3.34 15.97 25.15
CA GLY A 181 -3.94 15.95 23.82
C GLY A 181 -3.36 14.87 22.90
N PHE A 182 -3.84 14.86 21.65
CA PHE A 182 -3.22 14.04 20.60
C PHE A 182 -1.96 14.73 20.10
N GLU A 183 -0.87 13.97 20.02
CA GLU A 183 0.35 14.43 19.36
C GLU A 183 0.13 14.55 17.84
N ILE A 184 0.56 15.68 17.28
CA ILE A 184 0.46 15.98 15.85
C ILE A 184 1.85 15.85 15.22
N VAL A 185 1.88 15.22 14.05
CA VAL A 185 3.09 14.99 13.27
C VAL A 185 2.94 15.71 11.95
N HIS A 186 3.89 16.58 11.66
CA HIS A 186 4.06 17.19 10.35
C HIS A 186 4.94 16.30 9.49
N VAL A 187 4.44 16.00 8.30
CA VAL A 187 5.10 15.13 7.32
C VAL A 187 5.22 15.89 6.02
N LYS A 188 6.39 15.75 5.37
CA LYS A 188 6.71 16.38 4.10
C LYS A 188 6.82 15.30 3.01
N ASP A 189 5.98 15.40 1.98
CA ASP A 189 6.03 14.55 0.79
C ASP A 189 7.30 14.84 -0.04
N VAL A 190 7.59 13.98 -1.01
CA VAL A 190 8.70 14.18 -1.98
C VAL A 190 8.54 15.44 -2.83
N LEU A 191 7.30 15.87 -3.09
CA LEU A 191 6.97 17.12 -3.80
C LEU A 191 6.90 18.34 -2.86
N ASP A 192 7.56 18.27 -1.71
CA ASP A 192 7.59 19.30 -0.67
C ASP A 192 6.22 19.72 -0.10
N ARG A 193 5.16 18.98 -0.42
CA ARG A 193 3.82 19.20 0.14
C ARG A 193 3.82 18.76 1.59
N GLN A 194 3.48 19.69 2.48
CA GLN A 194 3.39 19.41 3.91
C GLN A 194 1.95 19.08 4.31
N PHE A 195 1.80 18.13 5.21
CA PHE A 195 0.51 17.83 5.82
C PHE A 195 0.69 17.33 7.26
N ALA A 196 -0.33 17.52 8.07
CA ALA A 196 -0.36 17.09 9.46
C ALA A 196 -1.22 15.83 9.65
N THR A 197 -0.80 14.95 10.55
CA THR A 197 -1.57 13.78 10.98
C THR A 197 -1.36 13.48 12.47
N ARG A 198 -2.24 12.67 13.06
CA ARG A 198 -2.06 12.17 14.44
C ARG A 198 -1.01 11.07 14.46
N VAL A 199 -0.20 10.98 15.52
CA VAL A 199 0.81 9.92 15.72
C VAL A 199 0.26 8.50 15.57
N SER A 200 -0.99 8.26 15.95
CA SER A 200 -1.65 6.95 15.79
C SER A 200 -1.61 6.43 14.36
N ASN A 201 -1.75 7.35 13.38
CA ASN A 201 -1.90 7.03 11.97
C ASN A 201 -0.56 7.04 11.22
N VAL A 202 0.54 7.40 11.88
CA VAL A 202 1.87 7.41 11.28
C VAL A 202 2.53 6.04 11.45
N PHE A 203 3.09 5.49 10.38
CA PHE A 203 3.80 4.22 10.39
C PHE A 203 5.18 4.41 9.75
N VAL A 204 6.26 4.17 10.49
CA VAL A 204 7.63 4.37 10.01
C VAL A 204 8.06 3.20 9.14
N ILE A 205 8.49 3.47 7.91
CA ILE A 205 8.89 2.43 6.93
C ILE A 205 10.40 2.38 6.78
N GLY A 206 11.11 3.50 6.97
CA GLY A 206 12.52 3.60 6.64
C GLY A 206 13.29 4.52 7.57
N GLN A 207 14.59 4.31 7.59
CA GLN A 207 15.55 5.14 8.30
C GLN A 207 16.11 6.19 7.34
N GLY A 208 16.01 7.47 7.69
CA GLY A 208 16.28 8.56 6.76
C GLY A 208 15.41 8.44 5.50
N ASN A 209 16.01 8.66 4.32
CA ASN A 209 15.31 8.63 3.03
C ASN A 209 15.16 7.23 2.41
N LYS A 210 15.71 6.17 3.02
CA LYS A 210 15.68 4.80 2.45
C LYS A 210 14.55 3.98 3.07
N PRO A 211 13.46 3.68 2.35
CA PRO A 211 12.42 2.78 2.85
C PRO A 211 12.92 1.33 2.88
N TRP A 212 12.54 0.57 3.91
CA TRP A 212 12.82 -0.87 3.97
C TRP A 212 11.85 -1.73 3.13
N ILE A 213 10.84 -1.10 2.52
CA ILE A 213 9.83 -1.76 1.71
C ILE A 213 9.76 -1.09 0.34
N SER A 214 9.58 -1.90 -0.70
CA SER A 214 9.16 -1.47 -2.03
C SER A 214 7.84 -0.67 -2.01
N LEU A 215 7.86 0.57 -2.47
CA LEU A 215 6.67 1.42 -2.53
C LEU A 215 5.82 1.14 -3.79
N PRO A 216 4.48 1.29 -3.72
CA PRO A 216 3.61 1.15 -4.89
C PRO A 216 3.87 2.23 -5.95
N LYS A 217 3.32 2.05 -7.15
CA LYS A 217 3.62 2.84 -8.37
C LYS A 217 3.66 4.37 -8.18
N SER A 218 2.80 4.94 -7.32
CA SER A 218 2.74 6.38 -7.07
C SER A 218 3.72 6.87 -5.98
N LYS A 219 4.56 5.99 -5.43
CA LYS A 219 5.49 6.20 -4.31
C LYS A 219 4.89 6.96 -3.11
N GLY A 220 3.57 6.85 -2.93
CA GLY A 220 2.84 7.57 -1.87
C GLY A 220 2.66 9.08 -2.10
N VAL A 221 2.89 9.59 -3.31
CA VAL A 221 2.68 11.01 -3.61
C VAL A 221 1.24 11.27 -4.03
N LYS A 222 0.54 12.14 -3.31
CA LYS A 222 -0.81 12.59 -3.66
C LYS A 222 -0.79 13.79 -4.59
N LEU A 223 -1.33 13.58 -5.79
CA LEU A 223 -1.58 14.64 -6.75
C LEU A 223 -2.75 15.53 -6.33
N THR A 224 -2.75 16.76 -6.85
CA THR A 224 -3.93 17.62 -6.79
C THR A 224 -5.02 17.10 -7.74
N ILE A 225 -6.26 17.56 -7.54
CA ILE A 225 -7.40 17.13 -8.35
C ILE A 225 -7.20 17.50 -9.83
N ALA A 226 -6.59 18.66 -10.10
CA ALA A 226 -6.26 19.09 -11.46
C ALA A 226 -5.21 18.19 -12.10
N GLU A 227 -4.09 17.94 -11.40
CA GLU A 227 -3.02 17.04 -11.86
C GLU A 227 -3.53 15.61 -12.11
N GLU A 228 -4.44 15.12 -11.27
CA GLU A 228 -5.04 13.81 -11.45
C GLU A 228 -5.96 13.76 -12.67
N ARG A 229 -6.77 14.80 -12.90
CA ARG A 229 -7.59 14.93 -14.12
C ARG A 229 -6.71 14.96 -15.37
N ASP A 230 -5.67 15.79 -15.38
CA ASP A 230 -4.76 15.90 -16.52
C ASP A 230 -4.08 14.56 -16.80
N ARG A 231 -3.61 13.85 -15.75
CA ARG A 231 -3.05 12.51 -15.89
C ARG A 231 -4.06 11.52 -16.48
N CYS A 232 -5.32 11.57 -16.05
CA CYS A 232 -6.38 10.72 -16.60
C CYS A 232 -6.70 11.05 -18.06
N VAL A 233 -6.81 12.33 -18.42
CA VAL A 233 -7.09 12.78 -19.79
C VAL A 233 -5.95 12.41 -20.73
N VAL A 234 -4.71 12.66 -20.34
CA VAL A 234 -3.53 12.27 -21.12
C VAL A 234 -3.47 10.76 -21.30
N SER A 235 -3.72 9.98 -20.24
CA SER A 235 -3.77 8.53 -20.36
C SER A 235 -4.88 8.06 -21.31
N PHE A 236 -6.05 8.68 -21.29
CA PHE A 236 -7.16 8.33 -22.17
C PHE A 236 -6.88 8.70 -23.62
N CYS A 237 -6.38 9.91 -23.86
CA CYS A 237 -5.94 10.39 -25.17
C CYS A 237 -4.84 9.49 -25.75
N PHE A 238 -3.87 9.08 -24.94
CA PHE A 238 -2.80 8.19 -25.36
C PHE A 238 -3.31 6.80 -25.74
N VAL A 239 -4.22 6.21 -24.94
CA VAL A 239 -4.84 4.92 -25.29
C VAL A 239 -5.63 5.05 -26.60
N PHE A 240 -6.39 6.12 -26.75
CA PHE A 240 -7.13 6.39 -27.98
C PHE A 240 -6.20 6.54 -29.18
N TRP A 241 -5.11 7.29 -29.05
CA TRP A 241 -4.10 7.47 -30.09
C TRP A 241 -3.38 6.18 -30.45
N VAL A 242 -3.00 5.34 -29.46
CA VAL A 242 -2.40 4.02 -29.69
C VAL A 242 -3.36 3.08 -30.41
N VAL A 243 -4.64 3.05 -30.01
CA VAL A 243 -5.67 2.25 -30.67
C VAL A 243 -5.88 2.73 -32.11
N TRP A 244 -5.94 4.05 -32.31
CA TRP A 244 -6.13 4.66 -33.63
C TRP A 244 -4.94 4.43 -34.57
N THR A 245 -3.70 4.55 -34.08
CA THR A 245 -2.48 4.24 -34.84
C THR A 245 -2.35 2.74 -35.15
N LYS A 246 -2.73 1.84 -34.22
CA LYS A 246 -2.79 0.40 -34.47
C LYS A 246 -3.84 0.04 -35.54
N LEU A 247 -5.01 0.68 -35.50
CA LEU A 247 -6.05 0.55 -36.52
C LEU A 247 -5.61 1.10 -37.88
N ARG A 248 -4.82 2.18 -37.89
CA ARG A 248 -4.27 2.79 -39.12
C ARG A 248 -3.16 1.93 -39.74
N SER A 249 -2.29 1.32 -38.92
CA SER A 249 -1.22 0.41 -39.37
C SER A 249 -1.74 -0.90 -39.97
N ASN A 250 -2.91 -1.39 -39.52
CA ASN A 250 -3.57 -2.56 -40.12
C ASN A 250 -4.32 -2.23 -41.42
N ARG A 251 -4.46 -0.94 -41.78
CA ARG A 251 -5.08 -0.49 -43.05
C ARG A 251 -4.06 -0.20 -44.15
N THR A 252 -2.77 -0.18 -43.85
CA THR A 252 -1.70 0.14 -44.83
C THR A 252 -1.27 -1.01 -45.75
N THR A 253 -2.01 -2.12 -45.83
CA THR A 253 -1.89 -3.09 -46.94
C THR A 253 -2.95 -2.92 -48.03
N LEU A 254 -3.86 -1.94 -47.92
CA LEU A 254 -4.84 -1.63 -48.96
C LEU A 254 -4.89 -0.12 -49.25
N VAL A 255 -4.19 0.23 -50.33
CA VAL A 255 -4.46 1.34 -51.25
C VAL A 255 -4.19 2.77 -50.74
N ALA A 256 -3.31 3.44 -51.50
CA ALA A 256 -3.06 4.87 -51.47
C ALA A 256 -4.32 5.71 -51.71
N SER A 257 -4.63 6.65 -50.82
CA SER A 257 -5.27 7.94 -51.17
C SER A 257 -5.13 8.97 -50.03
N ASN A 258 -4.37 10.02 -50.31
CA ASN A 258 -4.44 11.42 -49.87
C ASN A 258 -5.00 11.84 -48.49
N VAL A 259 -4.12 12.58 -47.77
CA VAL A 259 -4.26 13.93 -47.17
C VAL A 259 -5.40 14.21 -46.18
N LEU A 260 -5.06 14.97 -45.13
CA LEU A 260 -5.85 15.46 -43.99
C LEU A 260 -6.07 14.45 -42.88
N PHE A 261 -5.15 14.36 -41.91
CA PHE A 261 -5.49 14.17 -40.48
C PHE A 261 -4.27 14.33 -39.55
N THR A 262 -3.24 15.09 -39.96
CA THR A 262 -2.03 15.35 -39.16
C THR A 262 -2.04 16.71 -38.45
N ALA A 263 -3.15 17.46 -38.48
CA ALA A 263 -3.17 18.84 -37.97
C ALA A 263 -3.66 19.02 -36.51
N ASP A 264 -4.38 18.06 -35.90
CA ASP A 264 -5.08 18.35 -34.63
C ASP A 264 -4.34 17.97 -33.34
N CYS A 265 -3.22 17.24 -33.40
CA CYS A 265 -2.42 16.95 -32.20
C CYS A 265 -1.30 17.98 -31.94
N ASP A 266 -0.69 18.54 -32.98
CA ASP A 266 0.34 19.58 -32.81
C ASP A 266 -0.25 20.97 -32.50
N PHE A 267 -1.52 21.23 -32.88
CA PHE A 267 -2.18 22.51 -32.63
C PHE A 267 -2.49 22.75 -31.14
N LEU A 268 -2.77 21.68 -30.37
CA LEU A 268 -3.05 21.79 -28.92
C LEU A 268 -1.77 21.85 -28.07
N LEU A 269 -0.64 21.29 -28.54
CA LEU A 269 0.65 21.41 -27.86
C LEU A 269 1.31 22.78 -28.12
N ASN A 270 1.22 23.33 -29.34
CA ASN A 270 1.87 24.60 -29.67
C ASN A 270 1.15 25.83 -29.09
N ARG A 271 -0.18 25.81 -28.87
CA ARG A 271 -0.87 26.90 -28.16
C ARG A 271 -0.48 27.01 -26.68
N ARG A 272 -0.07 25.90 -26.04
CA ARG A 272 0.41 25.93 -24.64
C ARG A 272 1.87 26.37 -24.51
N ARG A 273 2.71 26.14 -25.52
CA ARG A 273 4.06 26.72 -25.56
C ARG A 273 4.05 28.22 -25.86
N ALA A 274 3.16 28.70 -26.75
CA ALA A 274 3.03 30.12 -27.02
C ALA A 274 2.47 30.93 -25.82
N ALA A 275 1.60 30.33 -25.01
CA ALA A 275 1.07 30.97 -23.80
C ALA A 275 2.03 30.99 -22.60
N ALA A 276 3.10 30.19 -22.61
CA ALA A 276 4.10 30.13 -21.54
C ALA A 276 5.34 31.01 -21.79
N VAL A 277 5.43 31.66 -22.95
CA VAL A 277 6.51 32.61 -23.31
C VAL A 277 6.01 34.06 -23.24
N ALA A 278 4.70 34.28 -23.08
CA ALA A 278 4.09 35.59 -22.89
C ALA A 278 3.51 35.71 -21.47
N GLN A 279 4.39 35.65 -20.46
CA GLN A 279 4.21 36.19 -19.11
C GLN A 279 5.56 36.19 -18.39
#